data_AF-A0A6G1CT71-F1
#
_entry.id   AF-A0A6G1CT71-F1
#
_cell.length_a   1.000
_cell.length_b   1.000
_cell.length_c   1.000
_cell.angle_alpha   90.00
_cell.angle_beta   90.00
_cell.angle_gamma   90.00
#
_symmetry.space_group_name_H-M   'P 1'
#
loop_
_entity.id
_entity.type
_entity.pdbx_description
1 polymer ?
#
loop_
_entity_poly.entity_id
_entity_poly.type
_entity_poly.pdbx_seq_one_letter_code
_entity_poly.pdbx_strand_id
1 'polypeptide(L)'
;MLRSADGNKTAGAYKIAVLNRKRPSVLALSRQKLPQLSGTSIEGVEKGGYIVSDNSNGNKPDLIFADEYKESVLPEAVTGRISIEAESTLGWQKYVGSKGKAIGIDKFGASAPAGKIYQEYGITVESVIAAAKSL
;
A
#
# COMPACT_ATOMS: atom_id res chain seq x y z
N MET A 1 10.83 -0.84 -7.20
CA MET A 1 10.78 -1.23 -5.78
C MET A 1 9.53 -2.06 -5.57
N LEU A 2 9.64 -3.25 -4.97
CA LEU A 2 8.53 -4.16 -4.68
C LEU A 2 8.52 -4.41 -3.16
N ARG A 3 7.36 -4.24 -2.52
CA ARG A 3 7.18 -4.43 -1.08
C ARG A 3 5.93 -5.24 -0.83
N SER A 4 6.09 -6.50 -0.46
CA SER A 4 5.02 -7.49 -0.44
C SER A 4 4.39 -7.58 0.96
N ALA A 5 3.06 -7.59 1.01
CA ALA A 5 2.32 -7.65 2.28
C ALA A 5 2.15 -9.08 2.82
N ASP A 6 2.21 -10.09 1.95
CA ASP A 6 1.96 -11.49 2.28
C ASP A 6 2.63 -12.44 1.26
N GLY A 7 2.31 -13.74 1.34
CA GLY A 7 2.94 -14.76 0.51
C GLY A 7 2.54 -14.65 -0.97
N ASN A 8 1.27 -14.44 -1.27
CA ASN A 8 0.79 -14.28 -2.66
C ASN A 8 1.47 -13.09 -3.33
N LYS A 9 1.54 -11.95 -2.63
CA LYS A 9 2.23 -10.77 -3.15
C LYS A 9 3.74 -10.98 -3.28
N THR A 10 4.35 -11.79 -2.42
CA THR A 10 5.77 -12.14 -2.53
C THR A 10 6.03 -13.00 -3.77
N ALA A 11 5.17 -14.00 -4.04
CA ALA A 11 5.25 -14.80 -5.26
C ALA A 11 5.10 -13.95 -6.53
N GLY A 12 4.14 -13.01 -6.55
CA GLY A 12 3.99 -12.04 -7.64
C GLY A 12 5.23 -11.15 -7.82
N ALA A 13 5.84 -10.68 -6.73
CA ALA A 13 7.06 -9.88 -6.80
C ALA A 13 8.23 -10.67 -7.42
N TYR A 14 8.39 -11.95 -7.07
CA TYR A 14 9.38 -12.83 -7.70
C TYR A 14 9.09 -13.06 -9.19
N LYS A 15 7.83 -13.32 -9.57
CA LYS A 15 7.41 -13.45 -10.98
C LYS A 15 7.85 -12.23 -11.79
N ILE A 16 7.55 -11.03 -11.30
CA ILE A 16 7.93 -9.76 -11.93
C ILE A 16 9.45 -9.61 -12.02
N ALA A 17 10.17 -9.94 -10.94
CA ALA A 17 11.63 -9.84 -10.90
C ALA A 17 12.31 -10.76 -11.93
N VAL A 18 11.81 -11.99 -12.09
CA VAL A 18 12.33 -12.96 -13.06
C VAL A 18 12.01 -12.55 -14.49
N LEU A 19 10.79 -12.08 -14.76
CA LEU A 19 10.37 -11.65 -16.10
C LEU A 19 11.10 -10.39 -16.57
N ASN A 20 11.40 -9.46 -15.66
CA ASN A 20 12.07 -8.21 -15.98
C ASN A 20 13.60 -8.37 -16.12
N ARG A 21 14.04 -8.91 -17.26
CA ARG A 21 15.48 -9.16 -17.52
C ARG A 21 16.35 -7.92 -17.75
N LYS A 22 15.73 -6.76 -18.01
CA LYS A 22 16.42 -5.51 -18.34
C LYS A 22 16.23 -4.40 -17.30
N ARG A 23 15.52 -4.67 -16.21
CA ARG A 23 15.23 -3.69 -15.17
C ARG A 23 15.48 -4.32 -13.80
N PRO A 24 16.39 -3.77 -12.97
CA PRO A 24 16.64 -4.33 -11.66
C PRO A 24 15.37 -4.27 -10.80
N SER A 25 15.19 -5.28 -9.97
CA SER A 25 14.09 -5.38 -9.02
C SER A 25 14.65 -5.46 -7.61
N VAL A 26 14.13 -4.61 -6.72
CA VAL A 26 14.44 -4.63 -5.28
C VAL A 26 13.19 -5.12 -4.55
N LEU A 27 13.35 -6.11 -3.68
CA LEU A 27 12.28 -6.70 -2.87
C LEU A 27 12.53 -6.34 -1.41
N ALA A 28 11.66 -5.53 -0.80
CA ALA A 28 11.62 -5.32 0.65
C ALA A 28 10.75 -6.39 1.30
N LEU A 29 11.36 -7.23 2.14
CA LEU A 29 10.71 -8.33 2.84
C LEU A 29 10.76 -8.08 4.35
N SER A 30 9.70 -8.46 5.06
CA SER A 30 9.63 -8.31 6.52
C SER A 30 10.48 -9.36 7.23
N ARG A 31 11.00 -9.01 8.41
CA ARG A 31 11.60 -9.99 9.34
C ARG A 31 10.50 -10.75 10.10
N GLN A 32 9.48 -10.03 10.54
CA GLN A 32 8.37 -10.55 11.33
C GLN A 32 7.35 -11.30 10.46
N LYS A 33 6.60 -12.20 11.10
CA LYS A 33 5.48 -12.91 10.46
C LYS A 33 4.38 -11.92 10.09
N LEU A 34 3.78 -12.14 8.93
CA LEU A 34 2.59 -11.42 8.44
C LEU A 34 1.49 -12.43 8.10
N PRO A 35 0.21 -12.08 8.30
CA PRO A 35 -0.90 -12.94 7.91
C PRO A 35 -1.04 -12.99 6.38
N GLN A 36 -1.71 -14.04 5.88
CA GLN A 36 -2.22 -14.03 4.52
C GLN A 36 -3.50 -13.21 4.46
N LEU A 37 -3.60 -12.30 3.51
CA LEU A 37 -4.75 -11.41 3.39
C LEU A 37 -5.69 -11.90 2.29
N SER A 38 -7.00 -11.81 2.54
CA SER A 38 -8.01 -12.09 1.51
C SER A 38 -7.91 -11.07 0.38
N GLY A 39 -8.08 -11.52 -0.86
CA GLY A 39 -8.07 -10.65 -2.04
C GLY A 39 -6.69 -10.35 -2.63
N THR A 40 -5.61 -10.81 -2.00
CA THR A 40 -4.27 -10.71 -2.59
C THR A 40 -4.07 -11.77 -3.67
N SER A 41 -3.45 -11.36 -4.78
CA SER A 41 -3.18 -12.21 -5.93
C SER A 41 -1.82 -11.90 -6.56
N ILE A 42 -1.29 -12.87 -7.31
CA ILE A 42 -0.04 -12.74 -8.06
C ILE A 42 -0.24 -11.71 -9.20
N GLU A 43 -1.37 -11.80 -9.90
CA GLU A 43 -1.75 -10.96 -11.04
C GLU A 43 -1.95 -9.50 -10.61
N GLY A 44 -2.48 -9.28 -9.40
CA GLY A 44 -2.63 -7.92 -8.87
C GLY A 44 -1.29 -7.20 -8.71
N VAL A 45 -0.23 -7.92 -8.36
CA VAL A 45 1.11 -7.33 -8.17
C VAL A 45 1.67 -6.78 -9.47
N GLU A 46 1.32 -7.38 -10.62
CA GLU A 46 1.77 -6.91 -11.95
C GLU A 46 1.25 -5.51 -12.28
N LYS A 47 0.12 -5.13 -11.67
CA LYS A 47 -0.49 -3.81 -11.86
C LYS A 47 0.09 -2.73 -10.92
N GLY A 48 0.96 -3.11 -9.98
CA GLY A 48 1.56 -2.20 -9.00
C GLY A 48 0.66 -1.92 -7.79
N GLY A 49 -0.49 -1.28 -7.99
CA GLY A 49 -1.47 -0.99 -6.93
C GLY A 49 -2.88 -1.41 -7.35
N TYR A 50 -3.59 -2.16 -6.50
CA TYR A 50 -4.90 -2.73 -6.80
C TYR A 50 -5.77 -2.84 -5.54
N ILE A 51 -7.10 -2.94 -5.74
CA ILE A 51 -8.09 -3.09 -4.68
C ILE A 51 -8.05 -4.51 -4.12
N VAL A 52 -7.83 -4.64 -2.81
CA VAL A 52 -7.80 -5.94 -2.10
C VAL A 52 -9.13 -6.24 -1.40
N SER A 53 -9.87 -5.19 -1.00
CA SER A 53 -11.18 -5.28 -0.38
C SER A 53 -11.96 -4.01 -0.72
N ASP A 54 -13.25 -4.17 -1.01
CA ASP A 54 -14.16 -3.07 -1.34
C ASP A 54 -15.56 -3.42 -0.84
N ASN A 55 -16.21 -2.44 -0.22
CA ASN A 55 -17.60 -2.51 0.22
C ASN A 55 -18.41 -1.30 -0.27
N SER A 56 -17.89 -0.56 -1.26
CA SER A 56 -18.56 0.55 -1.90
C SER A 56 -19.60 0.07 -2.92
N ASN A 57 -20.67 0.86 -3.10
CA ASN A 57 -21.70 0.56 -4.07
C ASN A 57 -21.32 1.13 -5.44
N GLY A 58 -20.49 0.39 -6.17
CA GLY A 58 -20.28 0.56 -7.61
C GLY A 58 -18.91 1.11 -7.99
N ASN A 59 -18.10 0.27 -8.64
CA ASN A 59 -17.31 0.66 -9.82
C ASN A 59 -16.78 -0.60 -10.55
N LYS A 60 -17.41 -1.02 -11.66
CA LYS A 60 -16.89 -2.09 -12.54
C LYS A 60 -17.14 -1.74 -14.01
N PRO A 61 -16.15 -1.18 -14.72
CA PRO A 61 -16.13 -1.18 -16.18
C PRO A 61 -15.66 -2.54 -16.72
N ASP A 62 -16.24 -3.00 -17.84
CA ASP A 62 -15.92 -4.29 -18.48
C ASP A 62 -14.54 -4.32 -19.18
N LEU A 63 -13.96 -3.14 -19.47
CA LEU A 63 -12.62 -2.97 -20.04
C LEU A 63 -11.96 -1.71 -19.50
N ILE A 64 -10.66 -1.75 -19.24
CA ILE A 64 -9.93 -0.68 -18.52
C ILE A 64 -8.58 -0.43 -19.21
N PHE A 65 -8.28 0.78 -19.71
CA PHE A 65 -6.93 1.17 -20.14
C PHE A 65 -6.14 1.79 -18.96
N ALA A 66 -4.88 2.17 -19.18
CA ALA A 66 -3.97 2.53 -18.08
C ALA A 66 -4.45 3.73 -17.22
N ASP A 67 -5.15 4.70 -17.81
CA ASP A 67 -5.69 5.83 -17.06
C ASP A 67 -7.06 5.50 -16.46
N GLU A 68 -7.94 4.75 -17.15
CA GLU A 68 -9.14 4.22 -16.51
C GLU A 68 -8.79 3.24 -15.38
N TYR A 69 -7.62 2.59 -15.42
CA TYR A 69 -7.18 1.69 -14.37
C TYR A 69 -6.84 2.46 -13.12
N LYS A 70 -6.07 3.54 -13.25
CA LYS A 70 -5.80 4.44 -12.12
C LYS A 70 -7.10 4.99 -11.56
N GLU A 71 -8.03 5.43 -12.40
CA GLU A 71 -9.33 5.94 -11.97
C GLU A 71 -10.17 4.85 -11.28
N SER A 72 -10.12 3.61 -11.77
CA SER A 72 -10.82 2.48 -11.13
C SER A 72 -10.28 2.11 -9.75
N VAL A 73 -9.01 2.42 -9.47
CA VAL A 73 -8.35 2.10 -8.18
C VAL A 73 -8.35 3.30 -7.23
N LEU A 74 -8.13 4.51 -7.73
CA LEU A 74 -8.08 5.76 -6.98
C LEU A 74 -8.96 6.83 -7.65
N PRO A 75 -10.30 6.70 -7.60
CA PRO A 75 -11.20 7.64 -8.27
C PRO A 75 -10.94 9.09 -7.85
N GLU A 76 -10.82 10.01 -8.81
CA GLU A 76 -10.49 11.41 -8.56
C GLU A 76 -11.51 12.10 -7.65
N ALA A 77 -12.79 11.72 -7.78
CA ALA A 77 -13.87 12.20 -6.95
C ALA A 77 -13.69 11.88 -5.44
N VAL A 78 -12.96 10.81 -5.12
CA VAL A 78 -12.69 10.40 -3.73
C VAL A 78 -11.44 11.10 -3.22
N THR A 79 -11.63 12.21 -2.50
CA THR A 79 -10.53 13.03 -1.98
C THR A 79 -10.09 12.68 -0.56
N GLY A 80 -10.93 11.98 0.22
CA GLY A 80 -10.58 11.44 1.53
C GLY A 80 -9.69 10.22 1.41
N ARG A 81 -8.37 10.43 1.32
CA ARG A 81 -7.38 9.36 1.11
C ARG A 81 -6.39 9.26 2.27
N ILE A 82 -6.04 8.03 2.64
CA ILE A 82 -5.02 7.75 3.65
C ILE A 82 -4.00 6.78 3.08
N SER A 83 -2.72 7.07 3.29
CA SER A 83 -1.65 6.08 3.16
C SER A 83 -1.07 5.74 4.53
N ILE A 84 -0.67 4.49 4.72
CA ILE A 84 0.05 4.07 5.92
C ILE A 84 1.24 3.20 5.53
N GLU A 85 2.44 3.62 5.92
CA GLU A 85 3.68 2.93 5.61
C GLU A 85 4.72 3.19 6.69
N ALA A 86 5.36 2.13 7.22
CA ALA A 86 6.50 2.26 8.13
C ALA A 86 7.79 2.69 7.39
N GLU A 87 7.76 3.86 6.77
CA GLU A 87 8.82 4.55 6.03
C GLU A 87 8.50 6.06 6.00
N SER A 88 9.34 6.89 5.38
CA SER A 88 9.07 8.31 5.22
C SER A 88 7.76 8.57 4.47
N THR A 89 7.08 9.66 4.83
CA THR A 89 5.85 10.10 4.17
C THR A 89 6.10 10.82 2.84
N LEU A 90 7.37 11.15 2.53
CA LEU A 90 7.74 11.84 1.30
C LEU A 90 7.35 11.02 0.06
N GLY A 91 6.63 11.65 -0.87
CA GLY A 91 6.18 11.06 -2.13
C GLY A 91 4.74 10.55 -2.10
N TRP A 92 4.20 10.23 -0.91
CA TRP A 92 2.82 9.76 -0.78
C TRP A 92 1.77 10.81 -1.17
N GLN A 93 2.13 12.11 -1.13
CA GLN A 93 1.29 13.23 -1.57
C GLN A 93 0.79 13.06 -3.01
N LYS A 94 1.56 12.37 -3.87
CA LYS A 94 1.16 12.04 -5.24
C LYS A 94 -0.15 11.23 -5.31
N TYR A 95 -0.39 10.37 -4.32
CA TYR A 95 -1.54 9.46 -4.30
C TYR A 95 -2.64 9.96 -3.36
N VAL A 96 -2.27 10.46 -2.17
CA VAL A 96 -3.24 10.93 -1.19
C VAL A 96 -3.78 12.33 -1.52
N GLY A 97 -3.09 13.11 -2.34
CA GLY A 97 -3.48 14.46 -2.72
C GLY A 97 -3.34 15.47 -1.57
N SER A 98 -3.80 16.71 -1.80
CA SER A 98 -3.68 17.82 -0.84
C SER A 98 -4.62 17.71 0.36
N LYS A 99 -5.71 16.96 0.24
CA LYS A 99 -6.70 16.74 1.29
C LYS A 99 -6.47 15.45 2.07
N GLY A 100 -5.66 14.52 1.55
CA GLY A 100 -5.39 13.24 2.19
C GLY A 100 -4.35 13.32 3.30
N LYS A 101 -4.13 12.18 3.97
CA LYS A 101 -3.15 12.03 5.05
C LYS A 101 -2.19 10.89 4.77
N ALA A 102 -0.91 11.10 5.08
CA ALA A 102 0.11 10.06 5.05
C ALA A 102 0.58 9.75 6.48
N ILE A 103 0.47 8.49 6.89
CA ILE A 103 0.92 7.99 8.18
C ILE A 103 2.23 7.23 7.94
N GLY A 104 3.32 7.74 8.49
CA GLY A 104 4.63 7.13 8.35
C GLY A 104 5.62 7.61 9.40
N ILE A 105 6.91 7.41 9.13
CA ILE A 105 8.01 7.66 10.05
C ILE A 105 9.05 8.59 9.38
N ASP A 106 9.00 9.88 9.70
CA ASP A 106 9.92 10.90 9.17
C ASP A 106 11.07 11.25 10.14
N LYS A 107 11.48 10.27 10.94
CA LYS A 107 12.61 10.35 11.86
C LYS A 107 13.35 9.02 11.91
N PHE A 108 14.55 9.00 12.48
CA PHE A 108 15.25 7.75 12.73
C PHE A 108 14.48 6.82 13.67
N GLY A 109 14.82 5.53 13.62
CA GLY A 109 14.24 4.51 14.49
C GLY A 109 14.76 4.56 15.93
N ALA A 110 14.38 3.53 16.70
CA ALA A 110 14.81 3.36 18.09
C ALA A 110 15.17 1.89 18.37
N SER A 111 16.00 1.67 19.39
CA SER A 111 16.30 0.33 19.90
C SER A 111 15.22 -0.11 20.90
N ALA A 112 14.23 -0.86 20.40
CA ALA A 112 13.13 -1.40 21.21
C ALA A 112 12.45 -2.58 20.49
N PRO A 113 11.61 -3.38 21.19
CA PRO A 113 10.77 -4.38 20.55
C PRO A 113 9.85 -3.74 19.49
N ALA A 114 9.69 -4.40 18.34
CA ALA A 114 8.97 -3.86 17.18
C ALA A 114 7.55 -3.39 17.52
N GLY A 115 6.79 -4.16 18.30
CA GLY A 115 5.43 -3.78 18.71
C GLY A 115 5.39 -2.45 19.46
N LYS A 116 6.37 -2.19 20.35
CA LYS A 116 6.49 -0.92 21.06
C LYS A 116 6.84 0.22 20.10
N ILE A 117 7.75 -0.01 19.15
CA ILE A 117 8.10 1.00 18.14
C ILE A 117 6.86 1.40 17.32
N TYR A 118 6.08 0.42 16.83
CA TYR A 118 4.87 0.70 16.05
C TYR A 118 3.85 1.52 16.83
N GLN A 119 3.64 1.20 18.11
CA GLN A 119 2.76 1.97 19.00
C GLN A 119 3.23 3.40 19.19
N GLU A 120 4.49 3.59 19.61
CA GLU A 120 5.08 4.91 19.89
C GLU A 120 5.19 5.78 18.64
N TYR A 121 5.31 5.17 17.46
CA TYR A 121 5.48 5.88 16.19
C TYR A 121 4.14 6.06 15.46
N GLY A 122 3.02 5.63 16.05
CA GLY A 122 1.69 5.83 15.49
C GLY A 122 1.40 4.99 14.23
N ILE A 123 2.14 3.90 14.00
CA ILE A 123 1.82 2.93 12.94
C ILE A 123 0.81 1.94 13.50
N THR A 124 -0.40 2.43 13.75
CA THR A 124 -1.45 1.72 14.47
C THR A 124 -2.80 1.83 13.76
N VAL A 125 -3.72 0.92 14.10
CA VAL A 125 -5.09 0.94 13.58
C VAL A 125 -5.82 2.19 14.07
N GLU A 126 -5.58 2.59 15.32
CA GLU A 126 -6.17 3.76 15.95
C GLU A 126 -5.78 5.04 15.23
N SER A 127 -4.52 5.17 14.81
CA SER A 127 -4.04 6.30 14.01
C SER A 127 -4.73 6.38 12.65
N VAL A 128 -4.97 5.23 12.00
CA VAL A 128 -5.72 5.18 10.72
C VAL A 128 -7.17 5.60 10.94
N ILE A 129 -7.83 5.09 11.97
CA ILE A 129 -9.23 5.45 12.30
C ILE A 129 -9.35 6.95 12.62
N ALA A 130 -8.42 7.49 13.42
CA ALA A 130 -8.40 8.91 13.76
C ALA A 130 -8.17 9.78 12.51
N ALA A 131 -7.25 9.38 11.63
CA ALA A 131 -7.05 10.06 10.36
C ALA A 131 -8.32 10.01 9.48
N ALA A 132 -9.00 8.87 9.38
CA ALA A 132 -10.22 8.71 8.60
C ALA A 132 -11.38 9.58 9.10
N LYS A 133 -11.54 9.73 10.42
CA LYS A 133 -12.57 10.60 11.01
C LYS A 133 -12.31 12.10 10.81
N SER A 134 -11.12 12.47 10.38
CA SER A 134 -10.69 13.86 10.23
C SER A 134 -10.58 14.31 8.76
N LEU A 135 -10.96 13.44 7.84
CA LEU A 135 -11.11 13.71 6.41
C LEU A 135 -12.57 14.02 6.10
#